data_AF-A0A3A1N5I2-F1
#
_entry.id   AF-A0A3A1N5I2-F1
#
_cell.length_a   1.000
_cell.length_b   1.000
_cell.length_c   1.000
_cell.angle_alpha   90.00
_cell.angle_beta   90.00
_cell.angle_gamma   90.00
#
_symmetry.space_group_name_H-M   'P 1'
#
loop_
_entity.id
_entity.type
_entity.pdbx_description
1 polymer ?
#
loop_
_entity_poly.entity_id
_entity_poly.type
_entity_poly.pdbx_seq_one_letter_code
_entity_poly.pdbx_strand_id
1 'polypeptide(L)'
;MYKFIKRLLDFVFALSLLIISSPVIIITSIALFVSFKESPFFLQKRPGLHEKLFKIVKLKTMNSKKDHDGNLLPDKDRLTKLGKIVRKLSIDELPQLVNIIKGDMSFVGPRPLLDYYLPYYSDEEKLRHSVRPGITGLAQVSGRNHLTWDKRMAKDIEYVKNKSLALDFKILKMTFFKVIKQEDIVVDPNSHMVDFATYKKNLQKGTNSTS
;
A
#
# COMPACT_ATOMS: atom_id res chain seq x y z
N MET A 1 -0.83 24.49 10.87
CA MET A 1 0.12 24.82 9.78
C MET A 1 0.58 23.59 8.99
N TYR A 2 1.26 22.61 9.60
CA TYR A 2 1.77 21.41 8.90
C TYR A 2 0.74 20.69 8.00
N LYS A 3 -0.44 20.36 8.52
CA LYS A 3 -1.47 19.61 7.77
C LYS A 3 -1.91 20.32 6.48
N PHE A 4 -2.02 21.65 6.51
CA PHE A 4 -2.44 22.45 5.36
C PHE A 4 -1.35 22.49 4.28
N ILE A 5 -0.11 22.81 4.68
CA ILE A 5 1.05 22.84 3.77
C ILE A 5 1.27 21.46 3.14
N LYS A 6 1.25 20.40 3.95
CA LYS A 6 1.37 19.02 3.46
C LYS A 6 0.30 18.69 2.42
N ARG A 7 -0.96 19.06 2.68
CA ARG A 7 -2.06 18.79 1.75
C ARG A 7 -1.89 19.52 0.41
N LEU A 8 -1.43 20.77 0.44
CA LEU A 8 -1.15 21.54 -0.76
C LEU A 8 0.01 20.92 -1.56
N LEU A 9 1.12 20.59 -0.89
CA LEU A 9 2.25 19.91 -1.54
C LEU A 9 1.84 18.55 -2.13
N ASP A 10 1.09 17.75 -1.38
CA ASP A 10 0.54 16.48 -1.85
C ASP A 10 -0.28 16.67 -3.13
N PHE A 11 -1.15 17.69 -3.17
CA PHE A 11 -1.96 17.97 -4.35
C PHE A 11 -1.11 18.38 -5.56
N VAL A 12 -0.23 19.37 -5.39
CA VAL A 12 0.60 19.92 -6.47
C VAL A 12 1.51 18.83 -7.04
N PHE A 13 2.23 18.09 -6.18
CA PHE A 13 3.12 17.03 -6.64
C PHE A 13 2.35 15.86 -7.26
N ALA A 14 1.18 15.48 -6.72
CA ALA A 14 0.40 14.39 -7.31
C ALA A 14 -0.17 14.77 -8.67
N LEU A 15 -0.64 16.00 -8.84
CA LEU A 15 -1.12 16.49 -10.14
C LEU A 15 0.01 16.52 -11.17
N SER A 16 1.16 17.10 -10.83
CA SER A 16 2.33 17.15 -11.71
C SER A 16 2.83 15.75 -12.08
N LEU A 17 2.99 14.86 -11.10
CA LEU A 17 3.42 13.48 -11.35
C LEU A 17 2.39 12.69 -12.15
N LEU A 18 1.08 12.93 -11.96
CA LEU A 18 0.05 12.25 -12.72
C LEU A 18 0.11 12.66 -14.19
N ILE A 19 0.29 13.95 -14.49
CA ILE A 19 0.44 14.44 -15.87
C ILE A 19 1.69 13.81 -16.51
N ILE A 20 2.84 13.88 -15.85
CA ILE A 20 4.12 13.34 -16.36
C ILE A 20 4.04 11.82 -16.57
N SER A 21 3.43 11.09 -15.63
CA SER A 21 3.34 9.63 -15.69
C SER A 21 2.15 9.12 -16.49
N SER A 22 1.24 10.00 -16.95
CA SER A 22 0.04 9.59 -17.68
C SER A 22 0.32 8.76 -18.94
N PRO A 23 1.36 9.02 -19.77
CA PRO A 23 1.65 8.17 -20.92
C PRO A 23 2.03 6.75 -20.49
N VAL A 24 2.82 6.61 -19.42
CA VAL A 24 3.21 5.31 -18.86
C VAL A 24 2.00 4.56 -18.31
N ILE A 25 1.12 5.24 -17.58
CA ILE A 25 -0.12 4.65 -17.06
C ILE A 25 -1.00 4.16 -18.21
N ILE A 26 -1.20 4.97 -19.25
CA ILE A 26 -2.06 4.63 -20.40
C ILE A 26 -1.49 3.42 -21.15
N ILE A 27 -0.21 3.45 -21.52
CA ILE A 27 0.46 2.35 -22.25
C ILE A 27 0.38 1.06 -21.44
N THR A 28 0.70 1.13 -20.15
CA THR A 28 0.67 -0.06 -19.28
C THR A 28 -0.76 -0.58 -19.10
N SER A 29 -1.75 0.32 -18.99
CA SER A 29 -3.17 -0.07 -18.89
C SER A 29 -3.64 -0.80 -20.14
N ILE A 30 -3.29 -0.32 -21.34
CA ILE A 30 -3.61 -0.98 -22.61
C ILE A 30 -2.94 -2.36 -22.67
N ALA A 31 -1.65 -2.44 -22.34
CA ALA A 31 -0.92 -3.71 -22.34
C ALA A 31 -1.53 -4.75 -21.38
N LEU A 32 -1.91 -4.33 -20.17
CA LEU A 32 -2.58 -5.19 -19.19
C LEU A 32 -3.98 -5.60 -19.64
N PHE A 33 -4.76 -4.68 -20.21
CA PHE A 33 -6.09 -4.96 -20.74
C PHE A 33 -6.03 -6.01 -21.86
N VAL A 34 -5.13 -5.84 -22.83
CA VAL A 34 -4.94 -6.80 -23.93
C VAL A 34 -4.43 -8.14 -23.39
N SER A 35 -3.49 -8.13 -22.44
CA SER A 35 -2.91 -9.35 -21.88
C SER A 35 -3.89 -10.15 -21.02
N PHE A 36 -4.75 -9.49 -20.24
CA PHE A 36 -5.64 -10.14 -19.29
C PHE A 36 -7.08 -10.28 -19.81
N LYS A 37 -7.47 -9.53 -20.84
CA LYS A 37 -8.84 -9.42 -21.37
C LYS A 37 -9.87 -9.02 -20.31
N GLU A 38 -9.43 -8.17 -19.38
CA GLU A 38 -10.20 -7.71 -18.23
C GLU A 38 -9.81 -6.27 -17.89
N SER A 39 -10.58 -5.60 -17.02
CA SER A 39 -10.23 -4.26 -16.54
C SER A 39 -8.77 -4.19 -16.05
N PRO A 40 -7.97 -3.22 -16.53
CA PRO A 40 -6.57 -3.08 -16.12
C PRO A 40 -6.44 -2.45 -14.74
N PHE A 41 -7.55 -2.01 -14.12
CA PHE A 41 -7.56 -1.40 -12.81
C PHE A 41 -8.07 -2.36 -11.74
N PHE A 42 -7.35 -2.39 -10.63
CA PHE A 42 -7.74 -3.07 -9.41
C PHE A 42 -8.21 -2.03 -8.38
N LEU A 43 -9.46 -2.16 -7.94
CA LEU A 43 -10.09 -1.29 -6.96
C LEU A 43 -10.35 -2.07 -5.68
N GLN A 44 -9.89 -1.57 -4.54
CA GLN A 44 -10.10 -2.22 -3.25
C GLN A 44 -10.45 -1.22 -2.15
N LYS A 45 -11.41 -1.58 -1.31
CA LYS A 45 -11.74 -0.78 -0.12
C LYS A 45 -10.59 -0.81 0.87
N ARG A 46 -10.26 0.36 1.43
CA ARG A 46 -9.21 0.56 2.41
C ARG A 46 -9.65 1.60 3.44
N PRO A 47 -9.30 1.46 4.73
CA PRO A 47 -9.51 2.50 5.72
C PRO A 47 -8.57 3.70 5.48
N GLY A 48 -9.15 4.89 5.47
CA GLY A 48 -8.46 6.16 5.30
C GLY A 48 -8.33 6.95 6.61
N LEU A 49 -8.33 8.28 6.47
CA LEU A 49 -8.37 9.21 7.59
C LEU A 49 -9.66 9.01 8.39
N HIS A 50 -9.53 8.88 9.71
CA HIS A 50 -10.60 8.55 10.66
C HIS A 50 -11.37 7.29 10.27
N GLU A 51 -10.66 6.29 9.75
CA GLU A 51 -11.19 4.99 9.34
C GLU A 51 -12.22 5.05 8.20
N LYS A 52 -12.45 6.24 7.62
CA LYS A 52 -13.36 6.43 6.49
C LYS A 52 -12.88 5.59 5.30
N LEU A 53 -13.74 4.70 4.81
CA LEU A 53 -13.42 3.83 3.69
C LEU A 53 -13.30 4.62 2.39
N PHE A 54 -12.26 4.31 1.61
CA PHE A 54 -12.09 4.76 0.24
C PHE A 54 -11.66 3.59 -0.66
N LYS A 55 -11.76 3.76 -1.98
CA LYS A 55 -11.28 2.77 -2.95
C LYS A 55 -9.87 3.17 -3.42
N ILE A 56 -8.88 2.38 -3.07
CA ILE A 56 -7.54 2.52 -3.64
C ILE A 56 -7.58 2.11 -5.11
N VAL A 57 -6.89 2.87 -5.97
CA VAL A 57 -6.78 2.57 -7.41
C VAL A 57 -5.37 2.10 -7.71
N LYS A 58 -5.24 0.90 -8.30
CA LYS A 58 -3.97 0.35 -8.78
C LYS A 58 -4.10 -0.22 -10.17
N LEU A 59 -2.98 -0.44 -10.87
CA LEU A 59 -3.00 -1.33 -12.02
C LEU A 59 -3.05 -2.79 -11.56
N LYS A 60 -3.88 -3.56 -12.22
CA LYS A 60 -4.05 -4.98 -11.99
C LYS A 60 -2.83 -5.71 -12.54
N THR A 61 -2.10 -6.40 -11.67
CA THR A 61 -0.86 -7.11 -12.04
C THR A 61 -1.00 -8.64 -12.05
N MET A 62 -2.17 -9.14 -11.62
CA MET A 62 -2.52 -10.57 -11.62
C MET A 62 -3.83 -10.76 -12.38
N ASN A 63 -3.90 -11.76 -13.27
CA ASN A 63 -5.12 -12.09 -14.01
C ASN A 63 -6.19 -12.70 -13.09
N SER A 64 -7.43 -12.92 -13.56
CA SER A 64 -8.49 -13.58 -12.77
C SER A 64 -8.67 -15.05 -13.14
N LYS A 65 -7.62 -15.75 -13.58
CA LYS A 65 -7.74 -17.17 -13.90
C LYS A 65 -8.21 -17.96 -12.68
N LYS A 66 -9.09 -18.91 -12.94
CA LYS A 66 -9.71 -19.80 -11.95
C LYS A 66 -9.43 -21.26 -12.28
N ASP A 67 -9.51 -22.11 -11.27
CA ASP A 67 -9.52 -23.56 -11.44
C ASP A 67 -10.89 -24.05 -11.93
N HIS A 68 -11.01 -25.37 -12.08
CA HIS A 68 -12.24 -26.04 -12.52
C HIS A 68 -13.41 -25.82 -11.54
N ASP A 69 -13.11 -25.60 -10.26
CA ASP A 69 -14.11 -25.37 -9.20
C ASP A 69 -14.52 -23.88 -9.11
N GLY A 70 -13.94 -23.02 -9.95
CA GLY A 70 -14.25 -21.59 -9.99
C GLY A 70 -13.52 -20.75 -8.94
N ASN A 71 -12.58 -21.34 -8.20
CA ASN A 71 -11.71 -20.64 -7.26
C ASN A 71 -10.56 -19.96 -8.00
N LEU A 72 -10.09 -18.83 -7.49
CA LEU A 72 -8.93 -18.16 -8.08
C LEU A 72 -7.69 -19.05 -7.95
N LEU A 73 -6.94 -19.17 -9.04
CA LEU A 73 -5.65 -19.88 -9.01
C LEU A 73 -4.69 -19.22 -7.99
N PRO A 74 -3.66 -19.95 -7.54
CA PRO A 74 -2.60 -19.36 -6.72
C PRO A 74 -1.94 -18.14 -7.39
N ASP A 75 -1.47 -17.19 -6.57
CA ASP A 75 -0.88 -15.94 -7.05
C ASP A 75 0.30 -16.17 -8.03
N LYS A 76 1.09 -17.24 -7.82
CA LYS A 76 2.20 -17.63 -8.71
C LYS A 76 1.74 -17.93 -10.14
N ASP A 77 0.54 -18.45 -10.31
CA ASP A 77 -0.03 -18.85 -11.60
C ASP A 77 -0.80 -17.70 -12.26
N ARG A 78 -1.16 -16.68 -11.47
CA ARG A 78 -1.88 -15.48 -11.91
C ARG A 78 -0.95 -14.31 -12.23
N LEU A 79 0.27 -14.29 -11.68
CA LEU A 79 1.27 -13.24 -11.87
C LEU A 79 2.09 -13.47 -13.15
N THR A 80 1.79 -12.72 -14.21
CA THR A 80 2.48 -12.83 -15.51
C THR A 80 3.83 -12.11 -15.54
N LYS A 81 4.66 -12.35 -16.57
CA LYS A 81 5.92 -11.61 -16.79
C LYS A 81 5.69 -10.10 -16.84
N LEU A 82 4.64 -9.66 -17.57
CA LEU A 82 4.22 -8.26 -17.61
C LEU A 82 3.87 -7.74 -16.20
N GLY A 83 3.04 -8.48 -15.46
CA GLY A 83 2.69 -8.14 -14.08
C GLY A 83 3.90 -8.00 -13.15
N LYS A 84 4.90 -8.89 -13.28
CA LYS A 84 6.17 -8.82 -12.53
C LYS A 84 6.93 -7.54 -12.85
N ILE A 85 7.05 -7.16 -14.13
CA ILE A 85 7.74 -5.93 -14.54
C ILE A 85 7.01 -4.69 -13.97
N VAL A 86 5.69 -4.63 -14.11
CA VAL A 86 4.87 -3.51 -13.60
C VAL A 86 5.07 -3.33 -12.10
N ARG A 87 5.04 -4.42 -11.31
CA ARG A 87 5.33 -4.39 -9.87
C ARG A 87 6.76 -3.98 -9.55
N LYS A 88 7.74 -4.55 -10.27
CA LYS A 88 9.16 -4.29 -10.06
C LYS A 88 9.49 -2.81 -10.25
N LEU A 89 8.85 -2.16 -11.22
CA LEU A 89 9.00 -0.74 -11.50
C LEU A 89 8.02 0.14 -10.68
N SER A 90 7.20 -0.44 -9.79
CA SER A 90 6.16 0.25 -9.01
C SER A 90 5.16 1.04 -9.86
N ILE A 91 5.00 0.68 -11.13
CA ILE A 91 4.08 1.33 -12.07
C ILE A 91 2.63 1.07 -11.66
N ASP A 92 2.35 -0.06 -11.00
CA ASP A 92 1.02 -0.40 -10.51
C ASP A 92 0.49 0.53 -9.43
N GLU A 93 1.36 1.27 -8.75
CA GLU A 93 0.97 2.21 -7.70
C GLU A 93 0.70 3.63 -8.23
N LEU A 94 1.11 3.96 -9.48
CA LEU A 94 0.91 5.29 -10.07
C LEU A 94 -0.56 5.77 -10.10
N PRO A 95 -1.57 4.92 -10.37
CA PRO A 95 -2.96 5.36 -10.31
C PRO A 95 -3.41 5.89 -8.93
N GLN A 96 -2.70 5.57 -7.85
CA GLN A 96 -2.99 6.11 -6.51
C GLN A 96 -2.76 7.62 -6.41
N LEU A 97 -2.05 8.24 -7.37
CA LEU A 97 -1.93 9.70 -7.45
C LEU A 97 -3.33 10.36 -7.52
N VAL A 98 -4.31 9.70 -8.16
CA VAL A 98 -5.71 10.14 -8.17
C VAL A 98 -6.31 10.16 -6.76
N ASN A 99 -5.98 9.17 -5.92
CA ASN A 99 -6.43 9.14 -4.52
C ASN A 99 -5.80 10.28 -3.70
N ILE A 100 -4.56 10.68 -3.99
CA ILE A 100 -3.92 11.85 -3.35
C ILE A 100 -4.60 13.15 -3.80
N ILE A 101 -4.88 13.30 -5.09
CA ILE A 101 -5.57 14.48 -5.63
C ILE A 101 -6.96 14.62 -5.00
N LYS A 102 -7.73 13.53 -4.89
CA LYS A 102 -9.04 13.49 -4.20
C LYS A 102 -8.97 13.77 -2.70
N GLY A 103 -7.80 13.57 -2.10
CA GLY A 103 -7.59 13.77 -0.66
C GLY A 103 -7.92 12.54 0.19
N ASP A 104 -8.02 11.36 -0.41
CA ASP A 104 -8.14 10.09 0.31
C ASP A 104 -6.78 9.67 0.93
N MET A 105 -5.69 9.97 0.20
CA MET A 105 -4.31 9.58 0.53
C MET A 105 -3.37 10.78 0.60
N SER A 106 -2.15 10.53 1.07
CA SER A 106 -0.98 11.41 1.01
C SER A 106 0.18 10.66 0.34
N PHE A 107 1.27 11.35 -0.03
CA PHE A 107 2.49 10.65 -0.43
C PHE A 107 3.10 9.87 0.73
N VAL A 108 3.13 10.48 1.91
CA VAL A 108 3.74 9.94 3.12
C VAL A 108 2.68 9.75 4.21
N GLY A 109 2.58 8.52 4.72
CA GLY A 109 1.68 8.11 5.79
C GLY A 109 1.69 6.58 5.99
N PRO A 110 1.00 6.08 7.02
CA PRO A 110 0.82 4.64 7.22
C PRO A 110 0.24 3.96 5.99
N ARG A 111 0.72 2.76 5.62
CA ARG A 111 0.17 2.04 4.45
C ARG A 111 -1.29 1.68 4.72
N PRO A 112 -2.22 1.93 3.78
CA PRO A 112 -3.61 1.53 3.96
C PRO A 112 -3.71 -0.01 3.96
N LEU A 113 -4.16 -0.58 5.08
CA LEU A 113 -4.33 -2.03 5.24
C LEU A 113 -5.77 -2.46 4.93
N LEU A 114 -6.08 -3.75 5.10
CA LEU A 114 -7.38 -4.29 4.73
C LEU A 114 -8.43 -3.78 5.73
N ASP A 115 -9.62 -3.50 5.24
CA ASP A 115 -10.73 -2.97 6.05
C ASP A 115 -11.19 -3.95 7.13
N TYR A 116 -11.18 -5.24 6.84
CA TYR A 116 -11.49 -6.28 7.84
C TYR A 116 -10.46 -6.37 8.98
N TYR A 117 -9.34 -5.64 8.93
CA TYR A 117 -8.41 -5.53 10.05
C TYR A 117 -8.85 -4.54 11.14
N LEU A 118 -9.83 -3.66 10.85
CA LEU A 118 -10.29 -2.63 11.78
C LEU A 118 -10.63 -3.16 13.19
N PRO A 119 -11.30 -4.32 13.37
CA PRO A 119 -11.62 -4.84 14.70
C PRO A 119 -10.41 -5.34 15.50
N TYR A 120 -9.25 -5.51 14.88
CA TYR A 120 -8.08 -6.15 15.50
C TYR A 120 -7.02 -5.15 15.98
N TYR A 121 -7.22 -3.85 15.74
CA TYR A 121 -6.31 -2.82 16.25
C TYR A 121 -6.57 -2.54 17.73
N SER A 122 -5.49 -2.40 18.50
CA SER A 122 -5.56 -1.74 19.81
C SER A 122 -5.88 -0.25 19.65
N ASP A 123 -6.28 0.41 20.73
CA ASP A 123 -6.58 1.85 20.68
C ASP A 123 -5.35 2.69 20.32
N GLU A 124 -4.15 2.25 20.70
CA GLU A 124 -2.90 2.89 20.23
C GLU A 124 -2.68 2.66 18.73
N GLU A 125 -2.90 1.44 18.22
CA GLU A 125 -2.72 1.13 16.81
C GLU A 125 -3.70 1.90 15.91
N LYS A 126 -4.93 2.17 16.38
CA LYS A 126 -5.93 2.99 15.67
C LYS A 126 -5.44 4.42 15.40
N LEU A 127 -4.47 4.94 16.17
CA LEU A 127 -3.89 6.26 15.93
C LEU A 127 -3.27 6.38 14.52
N ARG A 128 -2.91 5.27 13.86
CA ARG A 128 -2.48 5.26 12.46
C ARG A 128 -3.51 5.87 11.50
N HIS A 129 -4.79 5.78 11.84
CA HIS A 129 -5.89 6.35 11.05
C HIS A 129 -6.17 7.83 11.38
N SER A 130 -5.41 8.46 12.28
CA SER A 130 -5.52 9.91 12.57
C SER A 130 -4.89 10.82 11.50
N VAL A 131 -4.24 10.22 10.51
CA VAL A 131 -3.64 10.89 9.34
C VAL A 131 -4.07 10.18 8.06
N ARG A 132 -3.92 10.85 6.92
CA ARG A 132 -4.17 10.19 5.63
C ARG A 132 -3.14 9.06 5.42
N PRO A 133 -3.58 7.89 4.92
CA PRO A 133 -2.65 6.84 4.56
C PRO A 133 -1.73 7.27 3.41
N GLY A 134 -0.54 6.68 3.36
CA GLY A 134 0.52 7.00 2.42
C GLY A 134 0.72 5.96 1.33
N ILE A 135 1.23 6.39 0.17
CA ILE A 135 1.88 5.49 -0.80
C ILE A 135 3.11 4.87 -0.13
N THR A 136 3.97 5.73 0.45
CA THR A 136 5.11 5.35 1.29
C THR A 136 4.92 5.84 2.73
N GLY A 137 5.79 5.41 3.63
CA GLY A 137 5.69 5.70 5.05
C GLY A 137 6.90 5.17 5.81
N LEU A 138 6.97 5.52 7.10
CA LEU A 138 8.11 5.18 7.94
C LEU A 138 8.31 3.66 8.03
N ALA A 139 7.23 2.90 8.24
CA ALA A 139 7.29 1.44 8.25
C ALA A 139 7.78 0.85 6.91
N GLN A 140 7.35 1.42 5.78
CA GLN A 140 7.80 1.01 4.45
C GLN A 140 9.31 1.22 4.30
N VAL A 141 9.86 2.36 4.72
CA VAL A 141 11.30 2.62 4.55
C VAL A 141 12.18 1.94 5.61
N SER A 142 11.62 1.51 6.75
CA SER A 142 12.36 0.84 7.83
C SER A 142 12.55 -0.67 7.68
N GLY A 143 12.05 -1.30 6.61
CA GLY A 143 12.24 -2.73 6.36
C GLY A 143 11.11 -3.45 5.62
N ARG A 144 10.04 -2.72 5.21
CA ARG A 144 8.86 -3.23 4.49
C ARG A 144 8.34 -4.56 5.07
N ASN A 145 8.65 -5.68 4.41
CA ASN A 145 8.12 -7.01 4.65
C ASN A 145 8.97 -7.83 5.62
N HIS A 146 10.14 -7.33 6.03
CA HIS A 146 10.99 -7.97 7.05
C HIS A 146 10.63 -7.55 8.48
N LEU A 147 9.74 -6.56 8.63
CA LEU A 147 9.23 -6.12 9.94
C LEU A 147 8.05 -6.97 10.38
N THR A 148 8.08 -7.51 11.60
CA THR A 148 6.90 -8.10 12.27
C THR A 148 5.74 -7.09 12.32
N TRP A 149 4.51 -7.59 12.48
CA TRP A 149 3.34 -6.73 12.59
C TRP A 149 3.46 -5.69 13.70
N ASP A 150 3.95 -6.07 14.88
CA ASP A 150 4.18 -5.13 15.99
C ASP A 150 5.16 -4.02 15.61
N LYS A 151 6.31 -4.37 14.99
CA LYS A 151 7.30 -3.37 14.55
C LYS A 151 6.72 -2.45 13.47
N ARG A 152 5.92 -2.99 12.57
CA ARG A 152 5.24 -2.22 11.52
C ARG A 152 4.24 -1.23 12.14
N MET A 153 3.41 -1.69 13.08
CA MET A 153 2.45 -0.82 13.78
C MET A 153 3.18 0.24 14.60
N ALA A 154 4.23 -0.12 15.34
CA ALA A 154 5.03 0.83 16.10
C ALA A 154 5.62 1.94 15.23
N LYS A 155 6.11 1.60 14.02
CA LYS A 155 6.61 2.59 13.05
C LYS A 155 5.51 3.49 12.48
N ASP A 156 4.32 2.97 12.25
CA ASP A 156 3.16 3.78 11.86
C ASP A 156 2.80 4.79 12.97
N ILE A 157 2.80 4.36 14.23
CA ILE A 157 2.50 5.22 15.38
C ILE A 157 3.62 6.24 15.63
N GLU A 158 4.88 5.84 15.50
CA GLU A 158 6.04 6.73 15.57
C GLU A 158 5.93 7.86 14.54
N TYR A 159 5.53 7.53 13.30
CA TYR A 159 5.27 8.55 12.28
C TYR A 159 4.13 9.49 12.68
N VAL A 160 3.00 8.95 13.14
CA VAL A 160 1.84 9.77 13.54
C VAL A 160 2.20 10.75 14.65
N LYS A 161 2.98 10.31 15.65
CA LYS A 161 3.42 11.11 16.80
C LYS A 161 4.43 12.19 16.38
N ASN A 162 5.33 11.91 15.43
CA ASN A 162 6.46 12.77 15.07
C ASN A 162 6.36 13.45 13.69
N LYS A 163 5.19 13.40 13.04
CA LYS A 163 4.99 13.93 11.69
C LYS A 163 5.43 15.39 11.52
N SER A 164 6.30 15.61 10.55
CA SER A 164 6.82 16.91 10.17
C SER A 164 7.22 16.90 8.70
N LEU A 165 7.38 18.07 8.07
CA LEU A 165 7.81 18.14 6.67
C LEU A 165 9.21 17.54 6.51
N ALA A 166 10.12 17.78 7.46
CA ALA A 166 11.46 17.20 7.45
C ALA A 166 11.43 15.66 7.46
N LEU A 167 10.58 15.07 8.30
CA LEU A 167 10.39 13.62 8.34
C LEU A 167 9.79 13.10 7.02
N ASP A 168 8.80 13.80 6.45
CA ASP A 168 8.22 13.43 5.16
C ASP A 168 9.27 13.42 4.05
N PHE A 169 10.09 14.47 3.95
CA PHE A 169 11.19 14.53 2.98
C PHE A 169 12.23 13.43 3.19
N LYS A 170 12.57 13.11 4.44
CA LYS A 170 13.47 11.99 4.77
C LYS A 170 12.89 10.66 4.25
N ILE A 171 11.61 10.40 4.49
CA ILE A 171 10.93 9.19 4.03
C ILE A 171 10.88 9.13 2.50
N LEU A 172 10.56 10.25 1.82
CA LEU A 172 10.56 10.32 0.36
C LEU A 172 11.94 10.03 -0.23
N LYS A 173 13.00 10.63 0.32
CA LYS A 173 14.39 10.38 -0.09
C LYS A 173 14.75 8.90 0.07
N MET A 174 14.45 8.31 1.22
CA MET A 174 14.69 6.87 1.45
C MET A 174 13.89 6.00 0.48
N THR A 175 12.64 6.38 0.18
CA THR A 175 11.78 5.66 -0.77
C THR A 175 12.39 5.66 -2.17
N PHE A 176 12.86 6.82 -2.65
CA PHE A 176 13.51 6.96 -3.95
C PHE A 176 14.71 6.00 -4.09
N PHE A 177 15.61 5.99 -3.11
CA PHE A 177 16.76 5.07 -3.13
C PHE A 177 16.35 3.61 -3.08
N LYS A 178 15.35 3.23 -2.27
CA LYS A 178 14.87 1.85 -2.22
C LYS A 178 14.26 1.39 -3.55
N VAL A 179 13.50 2.24 -4.23
CA VAL A 179 12.90 1.92 -5.53
C VAL A 179 14.00 1.75 -6.60
N ILE A 180 15.01 2.64 -6.62
CA ILE A 180 16.12 2.55 -7.58
C ILE A 180 16.96 1.30 -7.35
N LYS A 181 17.31 1.01 -6.09
CA LYS A 181 18.13 -0.16 -5.74
C LYS A 181 17.34 -1.48 -5.82
N GLN A 182 16.03 -1.42 -6.02
CA GLN A 182 15.13 -2.58 -6.01
C GLN A 182 15.22 -3.40 -4.71
N GLU A 183 15.60 -2.75 -3.61
CA GLU A 183 15.71 -3.36 -2.29
C GLU A 183 14.31 -3.63 -1.71
N ASP A 184 14.15 -4.77 -1.05
CA ASP A 184 12.92 -5.19 -0.36
C ASP A 184 11.65 -5.28 -1.24
N ILE A 185 11.78 -5.45 -2.57
CA ILE A 185 10.64 -5.77 -3.43
C ILE A 185 10.34 -7.26 -3.27
N VAL A 186 9.31 -7.58 -2.47
CA VAL A 186 8.75 -8.93 -2.48
C VAL A 186 8.09 -9.16 -3.83
N VAL A 187 8.84 -9.78 -4.74
CA VAL A 187 8.34 -10.33 -6.00
C VAL A 187 7.91 -11.79 -5.82
N ASP A 188 8.30 -12.41 -4.70
CA ASP A 188 8.03 -13.81 -4.40
C ASP A 188 6.60 -14.01 -3.84
N PRO A 189 5.73 -14.75 -4.54
CA PRO A 189 4.41 -15.14 -4.04
C PRO A 189 4.47 -16.04 -2.79
N ASN A 190 5.64 -16.52 -2.37
CA ASN A 190 5.76 -17.43 -1.22
C ASN A 190 6.18 -16.72 0.08
N SER A 191 6.62 -15.45 0.05
CA SER A 191 7.04 -14.74 1.27
C SER A 191 5.83 -14.13 2.00
N HIS A 192 4.94 -14.98 2.52
CA HIS A 192 3.77 -14.51 3.24
C HIS A 192 4.07 -14.38 4.73
N MET A 193 4.21 -13.14 5.18
CA MET A 193 3.81 -12.80 6.55
C MET A 193 2.35 -13.20 6.73
N VAL A 194 2.05 -13.92 7.81
CA VAL A 194 0.68 -14.25 8.20
C VAL A 194 -0.17 -12.96 8.19
N ASP A 195 -1.41 -13.04 7.72
CA ASP A 195 -2.28 -11.88 7.69
C ASP A 195 -2.49 -11.30 9.10
N PHE A 196 -2.76 -9.99 9.20
CA PHE A 196 -2.78 -9.30 10.49
C PHE A 196 -3.88 -9.81 11.42
N ALA A 197 -5.05 -10.17 10.88
CA ALA A 197 -6.16 -10.69 11.68
C ALA A 197 -5.79 -12.04 12.29
N THR A 198 -5.21 -12.96 11.50
CA THR A 198 -4.73 -14.24 12.00
C THR A 198 -3.59 -14.06 13.01
N TYR A 199 -2.67 -13.13 12.75
CA TYR A 199 -1.60 -12.79 13.70
C TYR A 199 -2.16 -12.37 15.07
N LYS A 200 -3.14 -11.44 15.09
CA LYS A 200 -3.79 -10.99 16.33
C LYS A 200 -4.58 -12.09 17.02
N LYS A 201 -5.28 -12.95 16.27
CA LYS A 201 -5.97 -14.13 16.82
C LYS A 201 -5.01 -15.12 17.48
N ASN A 202 -3.85 -15.36 16.87
CA ASN A 202 -2.85 -16.28 17.42
C ASN A 202 -2.25 -15.74 18.73
N LEU A 203 -2.01 -14.42 18.82
CA LEU A 203 -1.58 -13.80 20.07
C LEU A 203 -2.61 -13.97 21.19
N GLN A 204 -3.90 -13.75 20.89
CA GLN A 204 -4.99 -13.93 21.88
C GLN A 204 -5.13 -15.37 22.35
N LYS A 205 -4.96 -16.35 21.45
CA LYS A 205 -4.97 -17.78 21.80
C LYS A 205 -3.79 -18.17 22.69
N GLY A 206 -2.59 -17.66 22.40
CA GLY A 206 -1.37 -17.94 23.18
C GLY A 206 -1.42 -17.40 24.61
N THR A 207 -2.11 -16.27 24.85
CA THR A 207 -2.35 -15.74 26.20
C THR A 207 -3.37 -16.54 27.00
N ASN A 208 -4.36 -17.16 26.34
CA ASN A 208 -5.41 -17.94 27.02
C ASN A 208 -5.00 -19.39 27.35
N SER A 209 -3.89 -19.88 26.78
CA SER A 209 -3.34 -21.21 27.07
C SER A 209 -2.33 -21.24 28.24
N THR A 210 -1.97 -20.08 28.77
CA THR A 210 -1.04 -19.91 29.90
C THR A 210 -1.72 -19.35 31.15
N SER A 211 -3.07 -19.33 31.15
CA SER A 211 -3.92 -19.00 32.31
C SER A 211 -4.57 -20.26 32.84
#